data_AF-A0A8D8L9J6-F1
#
_entry.id   AF-A0A8D8L9J6-F1
#
_cell.length_a   1.000
_cell.length_b   1.000
_cell.length_c   1.000
_cell.angle_alpha   90.00
_cell.angle_beta   90.00
_cell.angle_gamma   90.00
#
_symmetry.space_group_name_H-M   'P 1'
#
loop_
_entity.id
_entity.type
_entity.pdbx_description
1 polymer ?
#
loop_
_entity_poly.entity_id
_entity_poly.type
_entity_poly.pdbx_seq_one_letter_code
_entity_poly.pdbx_strand_id
1 'polypeptide(L)'
;MFSTVSNLQLLCDSQRVFMDGTFKSCPKFYFQVFTLLGLKNNVYIPLVFLLLPGKTKSIYKQAFQHVKSQCSSLVGKEFYPSEVFADFELDPIHTQPHKHHNG
;
A
#
# COMPACT_ATOMS: atom_id res chain seq x y z
N MET A 1 -4.61 -0.06 -10.96
CA MET A 1 -4.93 -0.89 -9.78
C MET A 1 -5.26 -2.28 -10.28
N PHE A 2 -4.80 -3.33 -9.60
CA PHE A 2 -5.16 -4.72 -9.89
C PHE A 2 -5.90 -5.30 -8.68
N SER A 3 -7.10 -5.82 -8.90
CA SER A 3 -7.97 -6.44 -7.91
C SER A 3 -9.08 -7.21 -8.64
N THR A 4 -9.87 -7.98 -7.89
CA THR A 4 -11.13 -8.56 -8.36
C THR A 4 -12.31 -7.93 -7.60
N VAL A 5 -13.53 -8.08 -8.12
CA VAL A 5 -14.76 -7.64 -7.43
C VAL A 5 -14.87 -8.28 -6.05
N SER A 6 -14.62 -9.59 -5.92
CA SER A 6 -14.64 -10.29 -4.63
C SER A 6 -13.58 -9.78 -3.65
N ASN A 7 -12.39 -9.41 -4.13
CA ASN A 7 -11.36 -8.82 -3.30
C ASN A 7 -11.76 -7.42 -2.80
N LEU A 8 -12.39 -6.60 -3.64
CA LEU A 8 -12.89 -5.29 -3.23
C LEU A 8 -14.03 -5.42 -2.23
N GLN A 9 -14.92 -6.41 -2.41
CA GLN A 9 -15.97 -6.72 -1.43
C GLN A 9 -15.35 -7.02 -0.05
N LEU A 10 -14.37 -7.92 -0.02
CA LEU A 10 -13.66 -8.31 1.20
C LEU A 10 -12.87 -7.15 1.81
N LEU A 11 -12.29 -6.29 0.97
CA LEU A 11 -11.56 -5.11 1.42
C LEU A 11 -12.50 -4.12 2.14
N CYS A 12 -13.68 -3.86 1.58
CA CYS A 12 -14.69 -3.00 2.22
C CYS A 12 -15.24 -3.60 3.52
N ASP A 13 -15.34 -4.92 3.58
CA ASP A 13 -15.82 -5.63 4.77
C ASP A 13 -14.71 -5.79 5.86
N SER A 14 -13.47 -5.45 5.55
CA SER A 14 -12.33 -5.54 6.46
C SER A 14 -12.25 -4.32 7.38
N GLN A 15 -12.35 -4.54 8.70
CA GLN A 15 -12.15 -3.49 9.71
C GLN A 15 -10.69 -3.05 9.82
N ARG A 16 -9.75 -3.98 9.61
CA ARG A 16 -8.30 -3.72 9.62
C ARG A 16 -7.74 -3.96 8.24
N VAL A 17 -6.97 -2.99 7.75
CA VAL A 17 -6.22 -3.11 6.51
C VAL A 17 -4.75 -2.85 6.77
N PHE A 18 -3.92 -3.68 6.17
CA PHE A 18 -2.48 -3.58 6.21
C PHE A 18 -1.99 -3.11 4.85
N MET A 19 -0.99 -2.26 4.84
CA MET A 19 -0.45 -1.67 3.63
C MET A 19 1.06 -1.85 3.63
N ASP A 20 1.59 -2.33 2.51
CA ASP A 20 3.01 -2.59 2.33
C ASP A 20 3.47 -2.14 0.94
N GLY A 21 4.62 -1.48 0.88
CA GLY A 21 5.28 -1.07 -0.36
C GLY A 21 6.50 -1.94 -0.61
N THR A 22 6.49 -2.75 -1.67
CA THR A 22 7.66 -3.55 -2.07
C THR A 22 8.38 -2.95 -3.28
N PHE A 23 9.69 -2.71 -3.11
CA PHE A 23 10.54 -2.03 -4.09
C PHE A 23 11.34 -2.99 -4.98
N LYS A 24 11.75 -4.15 -4.43
CA LYS A 24 12.64 -5.13 -5.09
C LYS A 24 12.00 -5.80 -6.32
N SER A 25 10.68 -5.89 -6.37
CA SER A 25 9.92 -6.58 -7.42
C SER A 25 9.23 -5.62 -8.39
N CYS A 26 9.66 -4.35 -8.42
CA CYS A 26 8.95 -3.31 -9.16
C CYS A 26 9.36 -3.26 -10.65
N PRO A 27 8.41 -3.20 -11.61
CA PRO A 27 8.74 -2.99 -13.01
C PRO A 27 9.51 -1.68 -13.22
N LYS A 28 10.41 -1.65 -14.22
CA LYS A 28 11.37 -0.55 -14.47
C LYS A 28 10.80 0.89 -14.48
N PHE A 29 9.51 1.05 -14.70
CA PHE A 29 8.83 2.35 -14.80
C PHE A 29 8.09 2.80 -13.52
N TYR A 30 8.12 2.00 -12.46
CA TYR A 30 7.44 2.31 -11.21
C TYR A 30 8.43 2.28 -10.05
N PHE A 31 8.12 3.02 -9.00
CA PHE A 31 8.97 3.09 -7.81
C PHE A 31 8.70 1.92 -6.86
N GLN A 32 7.44 1.49 -6.76
CA GLN A 32 7.04 0.39 -5.87
C GLN A 32 5.76 -0.30 -6.35
N VAL A 33 5.62 -1.56 -5.95
CA VAL A 33 4.32 -2.25 -5.88
C VAL A 33 3.77 -2.02 -4.48
N PHE A 34 2.63 -1.33 -4.38
CA PHE A 34 1.94 -1.06 -3.12
C PHE A 34 0.73 -1.98 -2.98
N THR A 35 0.64 -2.69 -1.86
CA THR A 35 -0.34 -3.75 -1.64
C THR A 35 -1.22 -3.42 -0.44
N LEU A 36 -2.53 -3.61 -0.57
CA LEU A 36 -3.47 -3.60 0.56
C LEU A 36 -3.83 -5.05 0.89
N LEU A 37 -3.61 -5.44 2.13
CA LEU A 37 -3.96 -6.74 2.67
C LEU A 37 -5.15 -6.62 3.62
N GLY A 38 -6.12 -7.51 3.43
CA GLY A 38 -7.21 -7.74 4.38
C GLY A 38 -6.96 -8.99 5.21
N LEU A 39 -7.71 -9.16 6.29
CA LEU A 39 -7.67 -10.35 7.15
C LEU A 39 -8.90 -11.21 6.87
N LYS A 40 -8.70 -12.48 6.52
CA LYS A 40 -9.78 -13.46 6.38
C LYS A 40 -9.33 -14.79 6.98
N ASN A 41 -10.15 -15.34 7.88
CA ASN A 41 -9.86 -16.60 8.57
C ASN A 41 -8.46 -16.61 9.22
N ASN A 42 -8.08 -15.51 9.88
CA ASN A 42 -6.76 -15.30 10.49
C ASN A 42 -5.56 -15.35 9.53
N VAL A 43 -5.79 -15.22 8.22
CA VAL A 43 -4.74 -15.13 7.20
C VAL A 43 -4.77 -13.75 6.56
N TYR A 44 -3.59 -13.14 6.43
CA TYR A 44 -3.42 -11.90 5.67
C TYR A 44 -3.42 -12.21 4.18
N ILE A 45 -4.35 -11.62 3.44
CA ILE A 45 -4.53 -11.87 2.01
C ILE A 45 -4.32 -10.56 1.26
N PRO A 46 -3.42 -10.51 0.26
CA PRO A 46 -3.34 -9.38 -0.66
C PRO A 46 -4.62 -9.23 -1.46
N LEU A 47 -5.30 -8.09 -1.32
CA LEU A 47 -6.58 -7.83 -1.99
C LEU A 47 -6.42 -6.88 -3.17
N VAL A 48 -5.57 -5.86 -3.02
CA VAL A 48 -5.32 -4.84 -4.03
C VAL A 48 -3.84 -4.64 -4.24
N PHE A 49 -3.43 -4.55 -5.51
CA PHE A 49 -2.08 -4.16 -5.90
C PHE A 49 -2.12 -2.86 -6.72
N LEU A 50 -1.16 -1.97 -6.45
CA LEU A 50 -1.01 -0.67 -7.09
C LEU A 50 0.44 -0.50 -7.52
N LEU A 51 0.67 -0.07 -8.76
CA LEU A 51 1.99 0.34 -9.21
C LEU A 51 2.10 1.85 -8.99
N LEU A 52 2.95 2.28 -8.04
CA LEU A 52 3.07 3.69 -7.68
C LEU A 52 4.35 4.30 -8.28
N PRO A 53 4.28 5.53 -8.80
CA PRO A 53 5.43 6.21 -9.41
C PRO A 53 6.40 6.82 -8.39
N GLY A 54 6.12 6.69 -7.09
CA GLY A 54 6.93 7.26 -6.02
C GLY A 54 6.39 6.93 -4.64
N LYS A 55 6.97 7.55 -3.62
CA LYS A 55 6.68 7.30 -2.20
C LYS A 55 6.26 8.55 -1.42
N THR A 56 5.74 9.57 -2.12
CA THR A 56 5.32 10.81 -1.47
C THR A 56 3.93 10.65 -0.84
N LYS A 57 3.65 11.41 0.22
CA LYS A 57 2.32 11.46 0.85
C LYS A 57 1.20 11.77 -0.17
N SER A 58 1.49 12.62 -1.15
CA SER A 58 0.53 12.94 -2.22
C SER A 58 0.21 11.72 -3.09
N ILE A 59 1.21 10.92 -3.46
CA ILE A 59 1.02 9.70 -4.25
C ILE A 59 0.20 8.68 -3.46
N TYR A 60 0.51 8.45 -2.17
CA TYR A 60 -0.28 7.54 -1.33
C TYR A 60 -1.72 8.03 -1.14
N LYS A 61 -1.94 9.33 -0.96
CA LYS A 61 -3.29 9.91 -0.86
C LYS A 61 -4.09 9.65 -2.14
N GLN A 62 -3.50 9.90 -3.31
CA GLN A 62 -4.14 9.63 -4.60
C GLN A 62 -4.44 8.14 -4.79
N ALA A 63 -3.51 7.26 -4.42
CA ALA A 63 -3.71 5.82 -4.48
C ALA A 63 -4.90 5.38 -3.61
N PHE A 64 -4.98 5.86 -2.37
CA PHE A 64 -6.06 5.53 -1.45
C PHE A 64 -7.42 6.08 -1.90
N GLN A 65 -7.44 7.31 -2.44
CA GLN A 65 -8.65 7.89 -3.06
C GLN A 65 -9.11 7.08 -4.27
N HIS A 66 -8.17 6.61 -5.09
CA HIS A 66 -8.48 5.74 -6.23
C HIS A 66 -9.11 4.42 -5.77
N VAL A 67 -8.55 3.76 -4.74
CA VAL A 67 -9.15 2.54 -4.16
C VAL A 67 -10.57 2.80 -3.66
N LYS A 68 -10.81 3.89 -2.91
CA LYS A 68 -12.15 4.27 -2.44
C LYS A 68 -13.14 4.44 -3.59
N SER A 69 -12.73 5.15 -4.64
CA SER A 69 -13.55 5.36 -5.83
C SER A 69 -13.91 4.03 -6.49
N GLN A 70 -12.94 3.12 -6.65
CA GLN A 70 -13.19 1.81 -7.27
C GLN A 70 -14.10 0.91 -6.41
N CYS A 71 -13.98 0.98 -5.09
CA CYS A 71 -14.88 0.27 -4.18
C CYS A 71 -16.32 0.77 -4.34
N SER A 72 -16.51 2.09 -4.34
CA SER A 72 -17.82 2.69 -4.54
C SER A 72 -18.40 2.34 -5.92
N SER A 73 -17.60 2.44 -6.99
CA SER A 73 -18.09 2.25 -8.36
C SER A 73 -18.30 0.78 -8.76
N LEU A 74 -17.50 -0.16 -8.26
CA LEU A 74 -17.53 -1.56 -8.69
C LEU A 74 -18.31 -2.48 -7.75
N VAL A 75 -18.38 -2.15 -6.45
CA VAL A 75 -19.10 -2.98 -5.45
C VAL A 75 -20.17 -2.23 -4.68
N GLY A 76 -20.35 -0.92 -4.92
CA GLY A 76 -21.39 -0.12 -4.24
C GLY A 76 -21.16 0.03 -2.73
N LYS A 77 -19.94 -0.18 -2.25
CA LYS A 77 -19.57 -0.09 -0.82
C LYS A 77 -18.53 1.00 -0.59
N GLU A 78 -18.61 1.64 0.56
CA GLU A 78 -17.56 2.53 1.02
C GLU A 78 -16.40 1.73 1.61
N PHE A 79 -15.18 2.09 1.22
CA PHE A 79 -13.98 1.59 1.86
C PHE A 79 -13.58 2.52 3.00
N TYR A 80 -13.93 2.14 4.23
CA TYR A 80 -13.69 2.92 5.45
C TYR A 80 -13.21 2.01 6.60
N PRO A 81 -11.94 1.53 6.55
CA PRO A 81 -11.41 0.67 7.60
C PRO A 81 -11.26 1.45 8.90
N SER A 82 -11.54 0.79 10.03
CA SER A 82 -11.39 1.37 11.37
C SER A 82 -9.93 1.48 11.80
N GLU A 83 -9.09 0.55 11.35
CA GLU A 83 -7.66 0.53 11.65
C GLU A 83 -6.86 0.34 10.36
N VAL A 84 -5.83 1.15 10.18
CA VAL A 84 -4.89 1.05 9.07
C VAL A 84 -3.48 0.93 9.62
N PHE A 85 -2.81 -0.15 9.24
CA PHE A 85 -1.40 -0.38 9.54
C PHE A 85 -0.63 -0.22 8.25
N ALA A 86 0.33 0.70 8.21
CA ALA A 86 1.16 0.92 7.05
C ALA A 86 2.61 0.97 7.50
N ASP A 87 3.45 0.13 6.89
CA ASP A 87 4.88 0.27 7.02
C ASP A 87 5.38 1.16 5.88
N PHE A 88 6.00 2.28 6.24
CA PHE A 88 6.66 3.16 5.30
C PHE A 88 8.15 3.05 5.54
N GLU A 89 8.84 2.23 4.76
CA GLU A 89 10.30 2.26 4.74
C GLU A 89 10.75 3.66 4.27
N LEU A 90 11.17 4.49 5.23
CA LEU A 90 11.97 5.66 4.93
C LEU A 90 13.31 5.14 4.38
N ASP A 91 13.56 5.31 3.07
CA ASP A 91 14.90 5.01 2.52
C ASP A 91 15.98 5.54 3.47
N PRO A 92 16.86 4.70 4.01
CA PRO A 92 18.02 5.13 4.77
C PRO A 92 19.08 5.64 3.78
N ILE A 93 18.84 6.77 3.11
CA ILE A 93 19.83 7.38 2.21
C ILE A 93 20.57 8.57 2.84
N HIS A 94 20.28 8.97 4.08
CA HIS A 94 21.13 9.97 4.78
C HIS A 94 21.22 9.73 6.30
N THR A 95 22.01 8.73 6.69
CA THR A 95 22.77 8.78 7.94
C THR A 95 24.26 8.91 7.57
N GLN A 96 24.91 9.86 8.23
CA GLN A 96 26.14 10.56 7.81
C GLN A 96 27.37 9.66 7.55
N PRO A 97 28.37 10.13 6.76
CA PRO A 97 29.63 9.43 6.65
C PRO A 97 30.30 9.37 8.03
N HIS A 98 30.53 8.16 8.53
CA HIS A 98 31.44 7.94 9.65
C HIS A 98 32.80 8.55 9.30
N LYS A 99 33.15 9.64 9.98
CA LYS A 99 34.54 10.09 10.08
C LYS A 99 35.31 9.01 10.83
N HIS A 100 36.10 8.20 10.12
CA HIS A 100 37.22 7.52 10.75
C HIS A 100 38.31 8.57 10.99
N HIS A 101 38.55 8.88 12.27
CA HIS A 101 39.78 9.51 12.73
C HIS A 101 40.96 8.59 12.37
N ASN A 102 41.93 9.13 11.63
CA ASN A 102 43.30 8.65 11.59
C ASN A 102 44.15 9.70 12.32
N GLY A 103 44.99 9.25 13.26
CA GLY A 103 45.95 10.07 13.99
C GLY A 103 45.78 9.97 15.49
#